data_AF-A0A538Q5E7-F1
#
_entry.id   AF-A0A538Q5E7-F1
#
_cell.length_a   1.000
_cell.length_b   1.000
_cell.length_c   1.000
_cell.angle_alpha   90.00
_cell.angle_beta   90.00
_cell.angle_gamma   90.00
#
_symmetry.space_group_name_H-M   'P 1'
#
loop_
_entity.id
_entity.type
_entity.pdbx_description
1 polymer ?
#
loop_
_entity_poly.entity_id
_entity_poly.type
_entity_poly.pdbx_seq_one_letter_code
_entity_poly.pdbx_strand_id
1 'polypeptide(L)'
;MDGANATWHHEIDFQPAAGGADVGRIEPAGEGKMFEHALDDSYVESWSAIERGDGGFFAVRVERGGRVDQLLAVAGEHFIHARARAVALPPGESLTALIAKTQPPRDTLIAYLDCEISYGTTRGWQIERSTLPWQQGKRLAFADRIALDNNDRPVPRAAAAEEAWSFPVVGFSAGELRAMFATGADR
;
A
#
# COMPACT_ATOMS: atom_id res chain seq x y z
N MET A 1 -9.65 21.00 -12.23
CA MET A 1 -8.53 20.18 -12.74
C MET A 1 -7.88 20.96 -13.86
N ASP A 2 -6.66 21.46 -13.66
CA ASP A 2 -5.78 21.75 -14.79
C ASP A 2 -5.32 20.40 -15.32
N GLY A 3 -5.80 20.04 -16.51
CA GLY A 3 -6.06 18.67 -16.96
C GLY A 3 -4.89 17.69 -17.15
N ALA A 4 -3.70 17.98 -16.61
CA ALA A 4 -2.55 17.06 -16.62
C ALA A 4 -1.80 17.00 -15.28
N ASN A 5 -2.08 17.91 -14.33
CA ASN A 5 -1.40 17.91 -13.04
C ASN A 5 -2.21 17.11 -12.03
N ALA A 6 -1.49 16.30 -11.26
CA ALA A 6 -2.07 15.40 -10.30
C ALA A 6 -1.36 15.60 -8.95
N THR A 7 -2.13 15.67 -7.87
CA THR A 7 -1.64 16.02 -6.53
C THR A 7 -1.84 14.85 -5.59
N TRP A 8 -0.75 14.34 -5.02
CA TRP A 8 -0.80 13.17 -4.14
C TRP A 8 -1.01 13.59 -2.69
N HIS A 9 -1.94 12.89 -2.05
CA HIS A 9 -2.23 13.01 -0.63
C HIS A 9 -1.81 11.71 0.04
N HIS A 10 -0.73 11.75 0.82
CA HIS A 10 -0.15 10.55 1.41
C HIS A 10 -0.87 10.18 2.70
N GLU A 11 -1.52 9.02 2.71
CA GLU A 11 -2.04 8.43 3.95
C GLU A 11 -0.93 7.74 4.76
N ILE A 12 0.10 7.23 4.08
CA ILE A 12 1.28 6.62 4.68
C ILE A 12 2.53 7.21 4.01
N ASP A 13 3.31 7.97 4.79
CA ASP A 13 4.60 8.50 4.33
C ASP A 13 5.77 7.58 4.73
N PHE A 14 6.55 7.17 3.72
CA PHE A 14 7.77 6.39 3.93
C PHE A 14 9.01 7.27 4.06
N GLN A 15 8.98 8.48 3.50
CA GLN A 15 10.00 9.52 3.70
C GLN A 15 9.61 10.47 4.84
N PRO A 16 10.59 11.14 5.47
CA PRO A 16 10.30 12.28 6.33
C PRO A 16 9.47 13.35 5.60
N ALA A 17 8.56 14.01 6.33
CA ALA A 17 7.80 15.12 5.76
C ALA A 17 8.74 16.29 5.44
N ALA A 18 8.84 16.65 4.15
CA ALA A 18 9.67 17.75 3.66
C ALA A 18 8.90 19.08 3.48
N GLY A 19 7.56 19.07 3.63
CA GLY A 19 6.73 20.29 3.70
C GLY A 19 6.30 20.91 2.35
N GLY A 20 6.36 20.16 1.25
CA GLY A 20 5.86 20.57 -0.07
C GLY A 20 4.59 19.81 -0.48
N ALA A 21 3.83 20.36 -1.43
CA ALA A 21 2.80 19.59 -2.12
C ALA A 21 3.47 18.59 -3.06
N ASP A 22 3.03 17.33 -3.02
CA ASP A 22 3.46 16.33 -4.00
C ASP A 22 2.60 16.47 -5.25
N VAL A 23 3.20 16.96 -6.33
CA VAL A 23 2.50 17.28 -7.58
C VAL A 23 3.37 16.85 -8.76
N GLY A 24 2.79 16.02 -9.63
CA GLY A 24 3.38 15.60 -10.88
C GLY A 24 2.51 15.97 -12.07
N ARG A 25 3.12 16.13 -13.24
CA ARG A 25 2.40 16.21 -14.53
C ARG A 25 2.33 14.82 -15.13
N ILE A 26 1.12 14.33 -15.37
CA ILE A 26 0.84 13.04 -15.99
C ILE A 26 0.67 13.21 -17.50
N GLU A 27 1.44 12.43 -18.27
CA GLU A 27 1.42 12.42 -19.72
C GLU A 27 1.14 10.99 -20.25
N PRO A 28 0.08 10.76 -21.04
CA PRO A 28 -0.14 9.49 -21.71
C PRO A 28 0.99 9.18 -22.72
N ALA A 29 1.61 8.01 -22.60
CA ALA A 29 2.77 7.60 -23.40
C ALA A 29 2.44 6.50 -24.42
N GLY A 30 1.18 6.43 -24.84
CA GLY A 30 0.62 5.35 -25.63
C GLY A 30 -0.17 4.35 -24.78
N GLU A 31 -0.53 3.23 -25.40
CA GLU A 31 -1.49 2.30 -24.83
C GLU A 31 -0.94 1.70 -23.50
N GLY A 32 -1.61 1.96 -22.37
CA GLY A 32 -1.25 1.38 -21.06
C GLY A 32 0.05 1.90 -20.48
N LYS A 33 0.55 3.03 -20.99
CA LYS A 33 1.78 3.67 -20.54
C LYS A 33 1.51 5.12 -20.18
N MET A 34 2.19 5.61 -19.15
CA MET A 34 2.18 7.03 -18.81
C MET A 34 3.56 7.44 -18.33
N PHE A 35 3.89 8.71 -18.53
CA PHE A 35 4.98 9.37 -17.85
C PHE A 35 4.44 10.26 -16.74
N GLU A 36 5.18 10.34 -15.66
CA GLU A 36 5.01 11.36 -14.64
C GLU A 36 6.25 12.24 -14.64
N HIS A 37 6.04 13.54 -14.71
CA HIS A 37 7.11 14.54 -14.71
C HIS A 37 7.04 15.38 -13.45
N ALA A 38 8.20 15.64 -12.87
CA ALA A 38 8.33 16.72 -11.91
C ALA A 38 7.93 18.06 -12.57
N LEU A 39 7.33 18.97 -11.80
CA LEU A 39 6.99 20.30 -12.33
C LEU A 39 8.23 21.16 -12.63
N ASP A 40 9.38 20.82 -12.07
CA ASP A 40 10.68 21.47 -12.28
C ASP A 40 11.61 20.66 -13.20
N ASP A 41 11.07 19.63 -13.87
CA ASP A 41 11.79 18.70 -14.74
C ASP A 41 12.96 17.94 -14.05
N SER A 42 13.00 17.89 -12.70
CA SER A 42 14.06 17.20 -11.95
C SER A 42 14.03 15.67 -12.08
N TYR A 43 12.87 15.09 -12.42
CA TYR A 43 12.71 13.66 -12.66
C TYR A 43 11.65 13.37 -13.72
N VAL A 44 11.74 12.15 -14.28
CA VAL A 44 10.68 11.52 -15.07
C VAL A 44 10.52 10.08 -14.59
N GLU A 45 9.30 9.68 -14.26
CA GLU A 45 8.94 8.29 -14.00
C GLU A 45 8.17 7.71 -15.19
N SER A 46 8.48 6.46 -15.53
CA SER A 46 7.85 5.75 -16.64
C SER A 46 7.05 4.57 -16.11
N TRP A 47 5.75 4.60 -16.39
CA TRP A 47 4.79 3.63 -15.90
C TRP A 47 4.27 2.78 -17.05
N SER A 48 4.14 1.48 -16.81
CA SER A 48 3.53 0.53 -17.74
C SER A 48 2.58 -0.39 -16.98
N ALA A 49 1.36 -0.53 -17.48
CA ALA A 49 0.40 -1.48 -16.94
C ALA A 49 0.94 -2.92 -17.10
N ILE A 50 0.93 -3.68 -16.01
CA ILE A 50 1.36 -5.09 -16.01
C ILE A 50 0.29 -5.95 -16.70
N GLU A 51 -0.97 -5.72 -16.35
CA GLU A 51 -2.13 -6.29 -17.03
C GLU A 51 -3.16 -5.20 -17.28
N ARG A 52 -3.93 -5.37 -18.35
CA ARG A 52 -5.10 -4.55 -18.61
C ARG A 52 -6.33 -5.43 -18.51
N GLY A 53 -6.93 -5.40 -17.33
CA GLY A 53 -8.14 -6.15 -17.04
C GLY A 53 -9.29 -5.23 -16.69
N ASP A 54 -10.49 -5.76 -16.86
CA ASP A 54 -11.76 -5.37 -16.23
C ASP A 54 -11.91 -5.97 -14.82
N GLY A 55 -10.81 -6.48 -14.26
CA GLY A 55 -10.78 -7.07 -12.92
C GLY A 55 -11.27 -6.10 -11.85
N GLY A 56 -11.92 -6.64 -10.82
CA GLY A 56 -12.41 -5.87 -9.70
C GLY A 56 -11.30 -5.15 -8.94
N PHE A 57 -11.71 -4.12 -8.19
CA PHE A 57 -10.87 -3.46 -7.21
C PHE A 57 -11.35 -3.81 -5.81
N PHE A 58 -10.42 -4.00 -4.88
CA PHE A 58 -10.75 -4.19 -3.47
C PHE A 58 -9.74 -3.44 -2.63
N ALA A 59 -10.22 -2.68 -1.65
CA ALA A 59 -9.36 -1.92 -0.76
C ALA A 59 -9.80 -2.12 0.68
N VAL A 60 -8.81 -2.26 1.56
CA VAL A 60 -8.99 -2.27 3.01
C VAL A 60 -8.08 -1.23 3.61
N ARG A 61 -8.62 -0.48 4.56
CA ARG A 61 -7.90 0.54 5.30
C ARG A 61 -8.10 0.30 6.79
N VAL A 62 -6.99 0.34 7.53
CA VAL A 62 -6.97 0.18 8.98
C VAL A 62 -6.32 1.41 9.59
N GLU A 63 -7.07 2.12 10.41
CA GLU A 63 -6.56 3.20 11.23
C GLU A 63 -6.26 2.72 12.65
N ARG A 64 -5.24 3.31 13.25
CA ARG A 64 -4.87 3.11 14.65
C ARG A 64 -4.35 4.42 15.21
N GLY A 65 -4.89 4.88 16.34
CA GLY A 65 -4.46 6.14 16.94
C GLY A 65 -4.66 7.38 16.04
N GLY A 66 -5.71 7.39 15.22
CA GLY A 66 -6.07 8.52 14.35
C GLY A 66 -5.22 8.66 13.07
N ARG A 67 -4.43 7.64 12.72
CA ARG A 67 -3.64 7.60 11.48
C ARG A 67 -3.87 6.27 10.76
N VAL A 68 -3.64 6.26 9.45
CA VAL A 68 -3.59 5.00 8.70
C VAL A 68 -2.37 4.21 9.14
N ASP A 69 -2.65 2.98 9.59
CA ASP A 69 -1.65 2.01 10.01
C ASP A 69 -1.35 1.03 8.87
N GLN A 70 -2.40 0.51 8.23
CA GLN A 70 -2.28 -0.46 7.17
C GLN A 70 -3.27 -0.21 6.05
N LEU A 71 -2.84 -0.48 4.82
CA LEU A 71 -3.65 -0.43 3.62
C LEU A 71 -3.39 -1.69 2.79
N LEU A 72 -4.45 -2.29 2.27
CA LEU A 72 -4.39 -3.31 1.24
C LEU A 72 -5.16 -2.80 0.04
N ALA A 73 -4.53 -2.79 -1.13
CA ALA A 73 -5.19 -2.54 -2.41
C ALA A 73 -5.00 -3.76 -3.30
N VAL A 74 -6.09 -4.19 -3.94
CA VAL A 74 -6.14 -5.29 -4.89
C VAL A 74 -6.71 -4.77 -6.19
N ALA A 75 -6.04 -5.10 -7.30
CA ALA A 75 -6.49 -4.83 -8.66
C ALA A 75 -6.35 -6.12 -9.48
N GLY A 76 -7.49 -6.70 -9.86
CA GLY A 76 -7.52 -8.03 -10.46
C GLY A 76 -6.90 -9.08 -9.52
N GLU A 77 -5.82 -9.73 -9.96
CA GLU A 77 -5.12 -10.73 -9.16
C GLU A 77 -3.94 -10.19 -8.36
N HIS A 78 -3.60 -8.91 -8.53
CA HIS A 78 -2.43 -8.30 -7.90
C HIS A 78 -2.82 -7.54 -6.63
N PHE A 79 -1.92 -7.51 -5.65
CA PHE A 79 -2.08 -6.69 -4.47
C PHE A 79 -0.86 -5.83 -4.18
N ILE A 80 -1.10 -4.71 -3.52
CA ILE A 80 -0.12 -3.95 -2.73
C ILE A 80 -0.63 -3.88 -1.29
N HIS A 81 0.20 -4.30 -0.35
CA HIS A 81 0.01 -4.08 1.08
C HIS A 81 1.02 -3.07 1.57
N ALA A 82 0.56 -2.06 2.30
CA ALA A 82 1.40 -1.08 2.97
C ALA A 82 1.12 -1.13 4.47
N ARG A 83 2.19 -1.12 5.27
CA ARG A 83 2.15 -0.96 6.73
C ARG A 83 3.04 0.20 7.14
N ALA A 84 2.45 1.16 7.81
CA ALA A 84 3.13 2.31 8.36
C ALA A 84 4.07 1.91 9.51
N ARG A 85 5.01 2.81 9.81
CA ARG A 85 5.78 2.75 11.06
C ARG A 85 4.86 3.01 12.25
N ALA A 86 5.14 2.37 13.37
CA ALA A 86 4.44 2.62 14.63
C ALA A 86 4.46 4.11 15.02
N VAL A 87 5.57 4.81 14.74
CA VAL A 87 5.74 6.25 15.00
C VAL A 87 6.13 6.95 13.70
N ALA A 88 5.57 8.13 13.45
CA ALA A 88 5.94 8.96 12.31
C ALA A 88 7.42 9.37 12.39
N LEU A 89 8.08 9.50 11.24
CA LEU A 89 9.44 10.02 11.20
C LEU A 89 9.43 11.51 11.60
N PRO A 90 10.45 11.98 12.34
CA PRO A 90 10.70 13.41 12.44
C PRO A 90 10.82 14.06 11.06
N PRO A 91 10.42 15.33 10.89
CA PRO A 91 10.60 16.05 9.63
C PRO A 91 12.06 16.11 9.20
N GLY A 92 12.29 16.10 7.89
CA GLY A 92 13.62 16.14 7.30
C GLY A 92 13.56 16.11 5.78
N GLU A 93 14.69 16.39 5.13
CA GLU A 93 14.81 16.36 3.67
C GLU A 93 14.73 14.93 3.12
N SER A 94 15.41 14.00 3.78
CA SER A 94 15.41 12.58 3.45
C SER A 94 15.71 11.75 4.68
N LEU A 95 15.37 10.46 4.65
CA LEU A 95 15.70 9.54 5.73
C LEU A 95 17.22 9.48 5.98
N THR A 96 18.03 9.47 4.92
CA THR A 96 19.50 9.47 5.02
C THR A 96 20.02 10.72 5.70
N ALA A 97 19.53 11.91 5.31
CA ALA A 97 19.93 13.17 5.94
C ALA A 97 19.51 13.22 7.42
N LEU A 98 18.30 12.74 7.74
CA LEU A 98 17.81 12.64 9.11
C LEU A 98 18.72 11.75 9.97
N ILE A 99 19.08 10.56 9.47
CA ILE A 99 19.96 9.62 10.19
C ILE A 99 21.36 10.23 10.38
N ALA A 100 21.95 10.80 9.32
CA ALA A 100 23.28 11.40 9.38
C ALA A 100 23.36 12.56 10.39
N LYS A 101 22.31 13.39 10.44
CA LYS A 101 22.21 14.54 11.34
C LYS A 101 21.96 14.14 12.80
N THR A 102 21.05 13.20 13.04
CA THR A 102 20.59 12.86 14.40
C THR A 102 21.38 11.74 15.06
N GLN A 103 22.06 10.91 14.27
CA GLN A 103 22.81 9.73 14.71
C GLN A 103 22.03 8.92 15.77
N PRO A 104 20.80 8.49 15.45
CA PRO A 104 19.92 7.91 16.45
C PRO A 104 20.49 6.58 16.95
N PRO A 105 20.15 6.16 18.20
CA PRO A 105 20.54 4.86 18.70
C PRO A 105 19.94 3.75 17.82
N ARG A 106 20.55 2.57 17.87
CA ARG A 106 20.21 1.43 16.99
C ARG A 106 18.72 1.10 17.00
N ASP A 107 18.08 1.10 18.16
CA ASP A 107 16.66 0.73 18.28
C ASP A 107 15.75 1.73 17.56
N THR A 108 16.08 3.02 17.63
CA THR A 108 15.39 4.07 16.88
C THR A 108 15.63 3.93 15.37
N LEU A 109 16.84 3.57 14.95
CA LEU A 109 17.13 3.30 13.54
C LEU A 109 16.31 2.11 13.02
N ILE A 110 16.17 1.04 13.81
CA ILE A 110 15.31 -0.10 13.45
C ILE A 110 13.86 0.36 13.33
N ALA A 111 13.35 1.16 14.28
CA ALA A 111 12.00 1.70 14.21
C ALA A 111 11.79 2.61 12.97
N TYR A 112 12.81 3.34 12.51
CA TYR A 112 12.77 4.11 11.26
C TYR A 112 12.73 3.24 10.00
N LEU A 113 13.11 1.96 10.08
CA LEU A 113 13.10 1.04 8.95
C LEU A 113 11.96 0.01 9.04
N ASP A 114 11.27 -0.06 10.17
CA ASP A 114 10.17 -1.00 10.41
C ASP A 114 8.86 -0.51 9.80
N CYS A 115 8.81 -0.58 8.48
CA CYS A 115 7.63 -0.34 7.66
C CYS A 115 7.65 -1.25 6.44
N GLU A 116 6.47 -1.51 5.87
CA GLU A 116 6.32 -2.50 4.81
C GLU A 116 5.61 -1.90 3.60
N ILE A 117 6.16 -2.14 2.42
CA ILE A 117 5.42 -2.15 1.16
C ILE A 117 5.68 -3.51 0.54
N SER A 118 4.62 -4.28 0.35
CA SER A 118 4.65 -5.64 -0.20
C SER A 118 3.75 -5.72 -1.42
N TYR A 119 4.25 -6.33 -2.49
CA TYR A 119 3.52 -6.60 -3.72
C TYR A 119 3.46 -8.11 -3.96
N GLY A 120 2.35 -8.58 -4.52
CA GLY A 120 2.19 -9.99 -4.87
C GLY A 120 0.85 -10.28 -5.53
N THR A 121 0.41 -11.54 -5.44
CA THR A 121 -0.85 -12.01 -6.03
C THR A 121 -1.82 -12.56 -4.99
N THR A 122 -3.11 -12.38 -5.22
CA THR A 122 -4.19 -12.86 -4.34
C THR A 122 -4.34 -14.39 -4.39
N ARG A 123 -3.81 -15.05 -5.43
CA ARG A 123 -3.70 -16.51 -5.52
C ARG A 123 -2.79 -17.04 -4.42
N GLY A 124 -3.38 -17.53 -3.34
CA GLY A 124 -2.62 -17.95 -2.16
C GLY A 124 -2.01 -16.79 -1.38
N TRP A 125 -2.31 -15.54 -1.75
CA TRP A 125 -1.81 -14.32 -1.11
C TRP A 125 -0.27 -14.27 -0.98
N GLN A 126 0.46 -14.74 -1.99
CA GLN A 126 1.92 -14.82 -1.93
C GLN A 126 2.57 -13.45 -2.18
N ILE A 127 3.53 -13.08 -1.33
CA ILE A 127 4.35 -11.87 -1.47
C ILE A 127 5.49 -12.15 -2.44
N GLU A 128 5.60 -11.36 -3.51
CA GLU A 128 6.66 -11.48 -4.53
C GLU A 128 7.80 -10.47 -4.31
N ARG A 129 7.46 -9.27 -3.83
CA ARG A 129 8.39 -8.19 -3.52
C ARG A 129 8.00 -7.55 -2.21
N SER A 130 8.98 -7.18 -1.39
CA SER A 130 8.75 -6.49 -0.13
C SER A 130 9.95 -5.64 0.27
N THR A 131 9.69 -4.49 0.88
CA THR A 131 10.72 -3.69 1.58
C THR A 131 11.27 -4.42 2.82
N LEU A 132 10.60 -5.46 3.29
CA LEU A 132 11.09 -6.40 4.30
C LEU A 132 11.47 -7.72 3.60
N PRO A 133 12.74 -7.92 3.21
CA PRO A 133 13.12 -9.02 2.31
C PRO A 133 12.73 -10.40 2.83
N TRP A 134 12.69 -10.59 4.15
CA TRP A 134 12.27 -11.85 4.78
C TRP A 134 10.77 -12.15 4.68
N GLN A 135 9.94 -11.25 4.11
CA GLN A 135 8.54 -11.53 3.79
C GLN A 135 8.36 -12.13 2.39
N GLN A 136 9.34 -11.98 1.48
CA GLN A 136 9.22 -12.48 0.12
C GLN A 136 9.08 -14.02 0.11
N GLY A 137 8.16 -14.51 -0.72
CA GLY A 137 7.79 -15.91 -0.83
C GLY A 137 6.77 -16.39 0.22
N LYS A 138 6.52 -15.60 1.28
CA LYS A 138 5.51 -15.94 2.30
C LYS A 138 4.12 -15.50 1.86
N ARG A 139 3.12 -16.09 2.51
CA ARG A 139 1.74 -15.61 2.44
C ARG A 139 1.59 -14.29 3.22
N LEU A 140 0.82 -13.35 2.68
CA LEU A 140 0.46 -12.10 3.34
C LEU A 140 -0.46 -12.36 4.53
N ALA A 141 0.09 -12.29 5.75
CA ALA A 141 -0.66 -12.49 6.99
C ALA A 141 -1.82 -11.48 7.18
N PHE A 142 -1.73 -10.29 6.59
CA PHE A 142 -2.80 -9.29 6.66
C PHE A 142 -4.11 -9.80 6.03
N ALA A 143 -4.04 -10.57 4.94
CA ALA A 143 -5.22 -11.13 4.28
C ALA A 143 -6.00 -12.10 5.18
N ASP A 144 -5.32 -12.82 6.06
CA ASP A 144 -5.95 -13.77 6.98
C ASP A 144 -6.78 -13.08 8.08
N ARG A 145 -6.56 -11.78 8.27
CA ARG A 145 -7.34 -10.93 9.17
C ARG A 145 -8.68 -10.49 8.58
N ILE A 146 -8.94 -10.79 7.30
CA ILE A 146 -10.18 -10.48 6.62
C ILE A 146 -11.00 -11.78 6.50
N ALA A 147 -12.31 -11.65 6.72
CA ALA A 147 -13.28 -12.70 6.51
C ALA A 147 -14.44 -12.16 5.68
N LEU A 148 -15.28 -13.06 5.18
CA LEU A 148 -16.58 -12.69 4.62
C LEU A 148 -17.66 -13.00 5.65
N ASP A 149 -18.62 -12.08 5.82
CA ASP A 149 -19.81 -12.33 6.60
C ASP A 149 -20.81 -13.23 5.85
N ASN A 150 -21.99 -13.47 6.44
CA ASN A 150 -23.02 -14.31 5.84
C ASN A 150 -23.61 -13.74 4.54
N ASN A 151 -23.31 -12.49 4.18
CA ASN A 151 -23.74 -11.82 2.95
C ASN A 151 -22.56 -11.60 2.00
N ASP A 152 -21.46 -12.35 2.18
CA ASP A 152 -20.22 -12.22 1.40
C ASP A 152 -19.57 -10.85 1.48
N ARG A 153 -19.86 -10.08 2.53
CA ARG A 153 -19.24 -8.77 2.73
C ARG A 153 -17.94 -8.92 3.51
N PRO A 154 -16.88 -8.22 3.10
CA PRO A 154 -15.61 -8.25 3.80
C PRO A 154 -15.76 -7.60 5.18
N VAL A 155 -15.27 -8.31 6.20
CA VAL A 155 -15.28 -7.88 7.61
C VAL A 155 -13.96 -8.27 8.27
N PRO A 156 -13.51 -7.55 9.31
CA PRO A 156 -12.36 -7.99 10.08
C PRO A 156 -12.69 -9.30 10.82
N ARG A 157 -11.81 -10.29 10.73
CA ARG A 157 -11.88 -11.55 11.48
C ARG A 157 -11.60 -11.33 12.97
N ALA A 158 -10.64 -10.45 13.26
CA ALA A 158 -10.28 -10.02 14.61
C ALA A 158 -9.68 -8.62 14.55
N ALA A 159 -10.51 -7.61 14.87
CA ALA A 159 -10.04 -6.24 15.04
C ALA A 159 -9.58 -6.04 16.49
N ALA A 160 -8.42 -5.41 16.67
CA ALA A 160 -8.02 -4.94 17.99
C ALA A 160 -8.90 -3.74 18.41
N ALA A 161 -9.02 -3.48 19.72
CA ALA A 161 -9.92 -2.44 20.24
C ALA A 161 -9.57 -1.03 19.73
N GLU A 162 -8.31 -0.82 19.40
CA GLU A 162 -7.72 0.41 18.90
C GLU A 162 -7.72 0.54 17.37
N GLU A 163 -8.25 -0.46 16.64
CA GLU A 163 -8.29 -0.46 15.19
C GLU A 163 -9.67 -0.06 14.65
N ALA A 164 -9.67 0.88 13.71
CA ALA A 164 -10.84 1.19 12.90
C ALA A 164 -10.64 0.67 11.47
N TRP A 165 -11.47 -0.28 11.07
CA TRP A 165 -11.43 -0.92 9.76
C TRP A 165 -12.45 -0.29 8.81
N SER A 166 -12.05 -0.09 7.55
CA SER A 166 -12.97 0.27 6.47
C SER A 166 -12.63 -0.46 5.18
N PHE A 167 -13.65 -0.64 4.34
CA PHE A 167 -13.57 -1.29 3.04
C PHE A 167 -14.06 -0.31 1.97
N PRO A 168 -13.26 0.73 1.66
CA PRO A 168 -13.73 1.85 0.84
C PRO A 168 -14.04 1.45 -0.62
N VAL A 169 -13.48 0.34 -1.09
CA VAL A 169 -13.71 -0.19 -2.44
C VAL A 169 -13.95 -1.68 -2.35
N VAL A 170 -15.09 -2.14 -2.87
CA VAL A 170 -15.42 -3.57 -3.02
C VAL A 170 -16.10 -3.75 -4.37
N GLY A 171 -15.29 -3.93 -5.41
CA GLY A 171 -15.71 -4.07 -6.81
C GLY A 171 -15.79 -5.50 -7.32
N PHE A 172 -15.37 -6.49 -6.52
CA PHE A 172 -15.50 -7.90 -6.85
C PHE A 172 -16.90 -8.42 -6.50
N SER A 173 -17.39 -9.37 -7.30
CA SER A 173 -18.59 -10.14 -6.98
C SER A 173 -18.39 -11.02 -5.75
N ALA A 174 -19.49 -11.45 -5.12
CA ALA A 174 -19.45 -12.40 -4.01
C ALA A 174 -18.70 -13.70 -4.34
N GLY A 175 -18.82 -14.20 -5.58
CA GLY A 175 -18.11 -15.39 -6.03
C GLY A 175 -16.60 -15.19 -6.08
N GLU A 176 -16.16 -14.05 -6.60
CA GLU A 176 -14.74 -13.69 -6.68
C GLU A 176 -14.15 -13.43 -5.28
N LEU A 177 -14.87 -12.75 -4.39
CA LEU A 177 -14.45 -12.55 -3.01
C LEU A 177 -14.28 -13.89 -2.28
N ARG A 178 -15.23 -14.82 -2.43
CA ARG A 178 -15.12 -16.16 -1.85
C ARG A 178 -13.90 -16.91 -2.37
N ALA A 179 -13.65 -16.86 -3.68
CA ALA A 179 -12.47 -17.48 -4.27
C ALA A 179 -11.17 -16.85 -3.74
N MET A 180 -11.14 -15.52 -3.63
CA MET A 180 -9.99 -14.75 -3.15
C MET A 180 -9.65 -15.05 -1.68
N PHE A 181 -10.66 -15.20 -0.82
CA PHE A 181 -10.50 -15.46 0.62
C PHE A 181 -10.69 -16.92 1.01
N ALA A 182 -10.83 -17.83 0.04
CA ALA A 182 -10.82 -19.26 0.30
C ALA A 182 -9.47 -19.60 0.95
N THR A 183 -9.50 -19.96 2.23
CA THR A 183 -8.33 -20.54 2.89
C THR A 183 -7.95 -21.80 2.14
N GLY A 184 -6.68 -21.96 1.80
CA GLY A 184 -6.13 -23.24 1.38
C GLY A 184 -6.19 -24.23 2.55
N ALA A 185 -7.39 -24.69 2.90
CA ALA A 185 -7.57 -25.97 3.53
C ALA A 185 -7.34 -27.00 2.40
N ASP A 186 -6.30 -27.81 2.57
CA ASP A 186 -5.84 -28.88 1.68
C ASP A 186 -5.03 -28.45 0.44
N ARG A 187 -3.74 -28.19 0.65
CA ARG A 187 -2.66 -28.77 -0.16
C ARG A 187 -1.46 -29.13 0.70
#